data_AF-A0A1V8V2B3-F1
#
_entry.id   AF-A0A1V8V2B3-F1
#
_cell.length_a   1.000
_cell.length_b   1.000
_cell.length_c   1.000
_cell.angle_alpha   90.00
_cell.angle_beta   90.00
_cell.angle_gamma   90.00
#
_symmetry.space_group_name_H-M   'P 1'
#
loop_
_entity.id
_entity.type
_entity.pdbx_description
1 polymer ?
#
loop_
_entity_poly.entity_id
_entity_poly.type
_entity_poly.pdbx_seq_one_letter_code
_entity_poly.pdbx_strand_id
1 'polypeptide(L)'
;MANLVELVKQTLLYGNLDKRALDAHVTSVVNQHQLRQQLYGLGLVAFVANGSILPRESGAGARSMTGGVVSFKFPKELELTIKLADGSTIRGMGIARGITVITGVGFNGKSTLLEALELGVYDHIPGDGRELVVADPTAVKIRAQDGRIVTDTDISLFLGSLPGGKDAMCFSTENASGSTSMAANIAEALEVGCKTLLIDADSSATNLLVRDERMQILIQHEPTAPLISVARALYDNHGVSTVLVVGGPRDWLAVADQVILMDSYVPSLVTKEAREIVRLRASNVVENDVYATNGSRSVALRGIGEFDTRKASTTSIPIETAKRDIVHDSSRAPSEVNLHSIDQLVERGRAKSVSSWLEHLAN
;
A
#
# COMPACT_ATOMS: atom_id res chain seq x y z
N MET A 1 36.91 0.99 -19.77
CA MET A 1 36.90 0.85 -18.30
C MET A 1 37.03 2.24 -17.72
N ALA A 2 36.02 2.72 -16.99
CA ALA A 2 36.16 3.98 -16.26
C ALA A 2 37.18 3.80 -15.14
N ASN A 3 38.19 4.68 -15.05
CA ASN A 3 39.15 4.67 -13.95
C ASN A 3 38.44 5.16 -12.68
N LEU A 4 38.45 4.36 -11.59
CA LEU A 4 37.76 4.70 -10.34
C LEU A 4 38.18 6.07 -9.79
N VAL A 5 39.47 6.40 -9.86
CA VAL A 5 39.98 7.69 -9.36
C VAL A 5 39.43 8.84 -10.20
N GLU A 6 39.33 8.66 -11.51
CA GLU A 6 38.77 9.65 -12.42
C GLU A 6 37.26 9.82 -12.17
N LEU A 7 36.54 8.72 -11.97
CA LEU A 7 35.11 8.73 -11.66
C LEU A 7 34.85 9.49 -10.35
N VAL A 8 35.61 9.20 -9.29
CA VAL A 8 35.51 9.90 -8.00
C VAL A 8 35.75 11.39 -8.16
N LYS A 9 36.78 11.79 -8.91
CA LYS A 9 37.07 13.20 -9.17
C LYS A 9 35.93 13.88 -9.93
N GLN A 10 35.32 13.20 -10.90
CA GLN A 10 34.26 13.76 -11.72
C GLN A 10 32.90 13.83 -11.00
N THR A 11 32.56 12.85 -10.14
CA THR A 11 31.20 12.70 -9.59
C THR A 11 31.05 13.03 -8.10
N LEU A 12 32.14 13.08 -7.32
CA LEU A 12 32.06 13.32 -5.87
C LEU A 12 32.63 14.68 -5.44
N LEU A 13 33.09 15.51 -6.39
CA LEU A 13 33.56 16.86 -6.12
C LEU A 13 32.54 17.88 -6.64
N TYR A 14 31.94 18.68 -5.76
CA TYR A 14 30.91 19.67 -6.12
C TYR A 14 31.33 20.60 -7.26
N GLY A 15 32.61 20.99 -7.31
CA GLY A 15 33.14 21.84 -8.38
C GLY A 15 33.05 21.24 -9.79
N ASN A 16 32.91 19.92 -9.90
CA ASN A 16 32.90 19.17 -11.15
C ASN A 16 31.48 18.69 -11.54
N LEU A 17 30.48 18.95 -10.70
CA LEU A 17 29.09 18.59 -10.96
C LEU A 17 28.36 19.69 -11.74
N ASP A 18 27.32 19.31 -12.47
CA ASP A 18 26.33 20.27 -12.98
C ASP A 18 25.54 20.83 -11.80
N LYS A 19 25.92 22.04 -11.39
CA LYS A 19 25.33 22.74 -10.25
C LYS A 19 23.83 22.96 -10.42
N ARG A 20 23.37 23.24 -11.64
CA ARG A 20 21.93 23.47 -11.88
C ARG A 20 21.14 22.19 -11.73
N ALA A 21 21.65 21.08 -12.27
CA ALA A 21 21.02 19.78 -12.13
C ALA A 21 21.00 19.33 -10.66
N LEU A 22 22.09 19.55 -9.93
CA LEU A 22 22.17 19.24 -8.51
C LEU A 22 21.20 20.09 -7.67
N ASP A 23 21.17 21.40 -7.88
CA ASP A 23 20.26 22.30 -7.17
C ASP A 23 18.80 21.95 -7.45
N ALA A 24 18.46 21.64 -8.70
CA ALA A 24 17.12 21.19 -9.08
C ALA A 24 16.74 19.86 -8.40
N HIS A 25 17.69 18.91 -8.31
CA HIS A 25 17.47 17.64 -7.65
C HIS A 25 17.23 17.81 -6.14
N VAL A 26 18.09 18.55 -5.46
CA VAL A 26 17.95 18.83 -4.02
C VAL A 26 16.65 19.57 -3.74
N THR A 27 16.34 20.60 -4.53
CA THR A 27 15.08 21.37 -4.38
C THR A 27 13.87 20.48 -4.55
N SER A 28 13.88 19.59 -5.56
CA SER A 28 12.80 18.61 -5.76
C SER A 28 12.59 17.76 -4.52
N VAL A 29 13.63 17.08 -4.02
CA VAL A 29 13.51 16.21 -2.83
C VAL A 29 13.05 16.96 -1.59
N VAL A 30 13.57 18.18 -1.36
CA VAL A 30 13.14 19.03 -0.23
C VAL A 30 11.66 19.37 -0.33
N ASN A 31 11.18 19.74 -1.52
CA ASN A 31 9.78 20.06 -1.75
C ASN A 31 8.86 18.84 -1.51
N GLN A 32 9.26 17.66 -1.98
CA GLN A 32 8.52 16.41 -1.77
C GLN A 32 8.40 16.06 -0.28
N HIS A 33 9.53 16.13 0.43
CA HIS A 33 9.56 15.91 1.86
C HIS A 33 8.65 16.87 2.63
N GLN A 34 8.67 18.16 2.27
CA GLN A 34 7.82 19.18 2.89
C GLN A 34 6.34 18.98 2.60
N LEU A 35 5.97 18.63 1.37
CA LEU A 35 4.59 18.29 1.04
C LEU A 35 4.10 17.13 1.89
N ARG A 36 4.91 16.07 2.01
CA ARG A 36 4.57 14.88 2.80
C ARG A 36 4.36 15.21 4.28
N GLN A 37 5.22 16.05 4.86
CA GLN A 37 5.10 16.48 6.26
C GLN A 37 3.82 17.28 6.54
N GLN A 38 3.31 18.02 5.56
CA GLN A 38 2.11 18.84 5.73
C GLN A 38 0.81 18.05 5.67
N LEU A 39 0.80 16.82 5.13
CA LEU A 39 -0.41 16.02 4.91
C LEU A 39 -1.24 15.86 6.19
N TYR A 40 -0.60 15.46 7.29
CA TYR A 40 -1.30 15.21 8.56
C TYR A 40 -2.01 16.47 9.08
N GLY A 41 -1.31 17.61 9.09
CA GLY A 41 -1.87 18.89 9.56
C GLY A 41 -2.99 19.43 8.68
N LEU A 42 -3.04 19.00 7.41
CA LEU A 42 -4.09 19.33 6.46
C LEU A 42 -5.24 18.30 6.45
N GLY A 43 -5.18 17.26 7.30
CA GLY A 43 -6.20 16.20 7.33
C GLY A 43 -6.20 15.33 6.08
N LEU A 44 -5.04 15.13 5.44
CA LEU A 44 -4.87 14.34 4.21
C LEU A 44 -4.08 13.06 4.47
N VAL A 45 -4.37 12.03 3.66
CA VAL A 45 -3.54 10.82 3.52
C VAL A 45 -2.68 10.85 2.28
N ALA A 46 -3.04 11.65 1.28
CA ALA A 46 -2.25 11.84 0.09
C ALA A 46 -2.55 13.15 -0.62
N PHE A 47 -1.61 13.57 -1.48
CA PHE A 47 -1.73 14.73 -2.34
C PHE A 47 -1.14 14.41 -3.72
N VAL A 48 -1.87 14.79 -4.78
CA VAL A 48 -1.47 14.59 -6.17
C VAL A 48 -1.45 15.95 -6.87
N ALA A 49 -0.26 16.47 -7.18
CA ALA A 49 -0.12 17.77 -7.82
C ALA A 49 -0.74 17.83 -9.22
N ASN A 50 -1.17 19.03 -9.62
CA ASN A 50 -1.58 19.29 -10.99
C ASN A 50 -0.44 18.99 -11.96
N GLY A 51 -0.76 18.38 -13.10
CA GLY A 51 0.22 18.14 -14.14
C GLY A 51 1.11 16.92 -13.92
N SER A 52 0.96 16.20 -12.80
CA SER A 52 1.65 14.93 -12.57
C SER A 52 1.38 13.92 -13.69
N ILE A 53 2.39 13.11 -14.00
CA ILE A 53 2.29 12.02 -14.96
C ILE A 53 2.34 10.71 -14.19
N LEU A 54 1.16 10.16 -13.94
CA LEU A 54 0.98 8.92 -13.20
C LEU A 54 1.32 7.67 -14.03
N PRO A 55 0.85 7.51 -15.30
CA PRO A 55 1.06 6.28 -16.04
C PRO A 55 2.53 6.04 -16.39
N ARG A 56 2.94 4.78 -16.34
CA ARG A 56 4.28 4.34 -16.72
C ARG A 56 4.32 3.85 -18.17
N GLU A 57 5.50 3.84 -18.76
CA GLU A 57 5.73 3.40 -20.15
C GLU A 57 5.24 1.97 -20.40
N SER A 58 5.41 1.08 -19.41
CA SER A 58 4.89 -0.28 -19.44
C SER A 58 4.71 -0.83 -18.03
N GLY A 59 3.94 -1.92 -17.86
CA GLY A 59 3.79 -2.58 -16.56
C GLY A 59 5.08 -3.19 -16.00
N ALA A 60 6.11 -3.39 -16.83
CA ALA A 60 7.43 -3.88 -16.41
C ALA A 60 8.46 -2.75 -16.22
N GLY A 61 8.13 -1.52 -16.63
CA GLY A 61 9.06 -0.40 -16.72
C GLY A 61 8.68 0.72 -15.77
N ALA A 62 9.64 1.17 -14.96
CA ALA A 62 9.42 2.27 -14.03
C ALA A 62 9.51 3.67 -14.66
N ARG A 63 9.67 3.82 -15.99
CA ARG A 63 9.78 5.14 -16.64
C ARG A 63 8.41 5.77 -16.89
N SER A 64 8.34 7.09 -16.90
CA SER A 64 7.11 7.82 -17.23
C SER A 64 6.70 7.48 -18.66
N MET A 65 5.39 7.35 -18.89
CA MET A 65 4.86 7.24 -20.24
C MET A 65 5.21 8.50 -21.05
N THR A 66 5.50 8.33 -22.33
CA THR A 66 5.80 9.43 -23.26
C THR A 66 4.86 9.37 -24.47
N GLY A 67 4.26 10.51 -24.85
CA GLY A 67 3.33 10.61 -25.97
C GLY A 67 1.90 10.15 -25.60
N GLY A 68 0.88 10.95 -25.97
CA GLY A 68 -0.53 10.62 -25.69
C GLY A 68 -0.93 10.63 -24.21
N VAL A 69 -0.07 11.14 -23.33
CA VAL A 69 -0.27 11.15 -21.88
C VAL A 69 -1.31 12.18 -21.47
N VAL A 70 -2.30 11.74 -20.69
CA VAL A 70 -3.19 12.64 -19.97
C VAL A 70 -2.50 13.05 -18.67
N SER A 71 -2.06 14.30 -18.60
CA SER A 71 -1.56 14.87 -17.36
C SER A 71 -2.69 14.94 -16.33
N PHE A 72 -2.32 14.68 -15.07
CA PHE A 72 -3.30 14.65 -13.99
C PHE A 72 -3.95 16.02 -13.82
N LYS A 73 -5.28 16.02 -13.80
CA LYS A 73 -6.12 17.19 -13.49
C LYS A 73 -7.04 16.80 -12.35
N PHE A 74 -7.49 17.79 -11.58
CA PHE A 74 -8.39 17.57 -10.46
C PHE A 74 -9.69 18.35 -10.62
N PRO A 75 -10.79 17.89 -9.99
CA PRO A 75 -12.02 18.66 -9.93
C PRO A 75 -11.84 19.81 -8.93
N LYS A 76 -12.55 20.93 -9.13
CA LYS A 76 -12.45 22.12 -8.25
C LYS A 76 -12.75 21.78 -6.79
N GLU A 77 -13.61 20.79 -6.58
CA GLU A 77 -14.09 20.32 -5.29
C GLU A 77 -13.01 19.61 -4.47
N LEU A 78 -11.95 19.11 -5.11
CA LEU A 78 -10.80 18.47 -4.45
C LEU A 78 -9.52 19.30 -4.51
N GLU A 79 -9.63 20.51 -5.06
CA GLU A 79 -8.49 21.39 -5.22
C GLU A 79 -7.97 21.88 -3.87
N LEU A 80 -6.67 21.68 -3.65
CA LEU A 80 -5.94 22.25 -2.53
C LEU A 80 -4.71 22.98 -3.04
N THR A 81 -4.35 24.06 -2.34
CA THR A 81 -3.10 24.80 -2.56
C THR A 81 -2.23 24.64 -1.32
N ILE A 82 -1.07 24.00 -1.47
CA ILE A 82 -0.10 23.78 -0.40
C ILE A 82 1.08 24.75 -0.62
N LYS A 83 1.47 25.45 0.45
CA LYS A 83 2.60 26.37 0.43
C LYS A 83 3.89 25.63 0.81
N LEU A 84 4.97 25.89 0.10
CA LEU A 84 6.30 25.36 0.39
C LEU A 84 7.13 26.37 1.21
N ALA A 85 8.24 25.90 1.79
CA ALA A 85 9.08 26.76 2.65
C ALA A 85 9.72 27.92 1.90
N ASP A 86 9.98 27.78 0.60
CA ASP A 86 10.49 28.85 -0.27
C ASP A 86 9.42 29.92 -0.61
N GLY A 87 8.19 29.74 -0.14
CA GLY A 87 7.06 30.63 -0.36
C GLY A 87 6.26 30.34 -1.62
N SER A 88 6.70 29.41 -2.47
CA SER A 88 5.95 28.94 -3.62
C SER A 88 4.72 28.12 -3.21
N THR A 89 3.81 27.89 -4.14
CA THR A 89 2.57 27.15 -3.89
C THR A 89 2.35 26.08 -4.95
N ILE A 90 1.92 24.90 -4.52
CA ILE A 90 1.55 23.79 -5.40
C ILE A 90 0.06 23.57 -5.29
N ARG A 91 -0.61 23.50 -6.45
CA ARG A 91 -2.02 23.14 -6.57
C ARG A 91 -2.16 21.68 -6.92
N GLY A 92 -3.11 20.98 -6.31
CA GLY A 92 -3.31 19.54 -6.51
C GLY A 92 -4.62 19.03 -5.93
N MET A 93 -4.83 17.72 -6.05
CA MET A 93 -5.91 16.99 -5.41
C MET A 93 -5.46 16.49 -4.04
N GLY A 94 -6.23 16.81 -3.00
CA GLY A 94 -6.07 16.17 -1.69
C GLY A 94 -6.97 14.96 -1.53
N ILE A 95 -6.43 13.87 -0.98
CA ILE A 95 -7.21 12.73 -0.49
C ILE A 95 -7.31 12.85 1.02
N ALA A 96 -8.53 13.06 1.53
CA ALA A 96 -8.77 13.28 2.93
C ALA A 96 -8.57 12.01 3.76
N ARG A 97 -8.28 12.19 5.06
CA ARG A 97 -8.35 11.10 6.05
C ARG A 97 -9.79 10.57 6.16
N GLY A 98 -9.92 9.27 6.41
CA GLY A 98 -11.19 8.56 6.42
C GLY A 98 -11.22 7.40 5.41
N ILE A 99 -12.41 7.09 4.91
CA ILE A 99 -12.65 6.07 3.90
C ILE A 99 -12.87 6.74 2.54
N THR A 100 -11.91 6.57 1.64
CA THR A 100 -11.99 7.04 0.25
C THR A 100 -12.17 5.87 -0.71
N VAL A 101 -13.22 5.94 -1.52
CA VAL A 101 -13.49 4.97 -2.60
C VAL A 101 -13.18 5.60 -3.94
N ILE A 102 -12.25 5.01 -4.69
CA ILE A 102 -11.90 5.39 -6.05
C ILE A 102 -12.56 4.38 -7.00
N THR A 103 -13.53 4.84 -7.78
CA THR A 103 -14.36 3.99 -8.65
C THR A 103 -14.39 4.47 -10.10
N GLY A 104 -15.06 3.72 -10.97
CA GLY A 104 -15.12 3.97 -12.41
C GLY A 104 -14.92 2.70 -13.23
N VAL A 105 -15.27 2.77 -14.51
CA VAL A 105 -15.15 1.62 -15.43
C VAL A 105 -13.68 1.20 -15.62
N GLY A 106 -13.49 -0.04 -16.10
CA GLY A 106 -12.16 -0.58 -16.39
C GLY A 106 -11.36 0.35 -17.29
N PHE A 107 -10.03 0.35 -17.14
CA PHE A 107 -9.08 1.13 -17.96
C PHE A 107 -9.15 2.67 -17.85
N ASN A 108 -9.88 3.23 -16.87
CA ASN A 108 -9.92 4.68 -16.64
C ASN A 108 -8.84 5.23 -15.68
N GLY A 109 -7.79 4.45 -15.36
CA GLY A 109 -6.65 4.94 -14.56
C GLY A 109 -6.79 4.83 -13.03
N LYS A 110 -7.73 4.02 -12.51
CA LYS A 110 -7.90 3.80 -11.06
C LYS A 110 -6.66 3.18 -10.40
N SER A 111 -6.23 2.03 -10.90
CA SER A 111 -5.04 1.34 -10.37
C SER A 111 -3.79 2.17 -10.59
N THR A 112 -3.67 2.88 -11.72
CA THR A 112 -2.57 3.83 -11.97
C THR A 112 -2.50 4.96 -10.93
N LEU A 113 -3.65 5.49 -10.51
CA LEU A 113 -3.69 6.47 -9.41
C LEU A 113 -3.23 5.82 -8.11
N LEU A 114 -3.76 4.65 -7.75
CA LEU A 114 -3.40 3.96 -6.52
C LEU A 114 -1.93 3.54 -6.46
N GLU A 115 -1.35 3.07 -7.56
CA GLU A 115 0.09 2.77 -7.70
C GLU A 115 0.95 4.02 -7.51
N ALA A 116 0.49 5.19 -7.96
CA ALA A 116 1.19 6.44 -7.69
C ALA A 116 1.13 6.82 -6.21
N LEU A 117 0.00 6.58 -5.52
CA LEU A 117 -0.13 6.80 -4.08
C LEU A 117 0.73 5.82 -3.28
N GLU A 118 0.77 4.56 -3.70
CA GLU A 118 1.55 3.50 -3.09
C GLU A 118 3.04 3.85 -3.01
N LEU A 119 3.58 4.41 -4.08
CA LEU A 119 4.97 4.84 -4.14
C LEU A 119 5.19 6.28 -3.67
N GLY A 120 4.13 7.06 -3.41
CA GLY A 120 4.19 8.40 -2.85
C GLY A 120 4.72 8.47 -1.40
N VAL A 121 4.94 7.31 -0.77
CA VAL A 121 5.71 7.18 0.48
C VAL A 121 7.20 7.50 0.27
N TYR A 122 7.69 7.44 -0.97
CA TYR A 122 9.06 7.75 -1.35
C TYR A 122 9.15 9.08 -2.10
N ASP A 123 10.35 9.65 -2.09
CA ASP A 123 10.67 10.75 -3.01
C ASP A 123 11.06 10.16 -4.37
N HIS A 124 10.63 10.81 -5.46
CA HIS A 124 10.96 10.47 -6.83
C HIS A 124 12.02 11.42 -7.41
N ILE A 125 12.80 10.92 -8.36
CA ILE A 125 13.80 11.73 -9.07
C ILE A 125 13.12 12.80 -9.95
N PRO A 126 13.76 13.97 -10.19
CA PRO A 126 13.27 14.94 -11.17
C PRO A 126 13.13 14.32 -12.57
N GLY A 127 12.00 14.59 -13.23
CA GLY A 127 11.59 14.01 -14.50
C GLY A 127 10.75 12.72 -14.38
N ASP A 128 10.46 12.23 -13.18
CA ASP A 128 9.65 11.00 -12.99
C ASP A 128 8.17 11.20 -13.30
N GLY A 129 7.65 12.42 -13.10
CA GLY A 129 6.24 12.77 -13.24
C GLY A 129 5.41 12.61 -11.95
N ARG A 130 5.92 11.89 -10.95
CA ARG A 130 5.27 11.66 -9.65
C ARG A 130 5.97 12.32 -8.47
N GLU A 131 6.94 13.19 -8.72
CA GLU A 131 7.70 13.90 -7.67
C GLU A 131 6.74 14.56 -6.69
N LEU A 132 5.75 15.31 -7.19
CA LEU A 132 4.79 16.01 -6.35
C LEU A 132 3.54 15.17 -6.03
N VAL A 133 3.67 13.85 -6.05
CA VAL A 133 2.67 12.88 -5.58
C VAL A 133 3.19 12.28 -4.28
N VAL A 134 2.58 12.67 -3.17
CA VAL A 134 3.00 12.25 -1.83
C VAL A 134 1.87 11.56 -1.10
N ALA A 135 2.21 10.56 -0.29
CA ALA A 135 1.28 9.85 0.57
C ALA A 135 1.80 9.81 2.02
N ASP A 136 0.92 9.51 2.95
CA ASP A 136 1.23 9.17 4.34
C ASP A 136 2.43 8.22 4.38
N PRO A 137 3.54 8.57 5.06
CA PRO A 137 4.75 7.75 5.08
C PRO A 137 4.54 6.37 5.71
N THR A 138 3.43 6.16 6.41
CA THR A 138 3.06 4.87 7.00
C THR A 138 2.03 4.10 6.15
N ALA A 139 1.71 4.57 4.94
CA ALA A 139 0.74 3.92 4.08
C ALA A 139 1.23 2.55 3.61
N VAL A 140 0.40 1.53 3.77
CA VAL A 140 0.71 0.14 3.37
C VAL A 140 -0.26 -0.33 2.30
N LYS A 141 0.27 -0.86 1.20
CA LYS A 141 -0.49 -1.61 0.21
C LYS A 141 -0.91 -2.96 0.78
N ILE A 142 -2.21 -3.20 0.82
CA ILE A 142 -2.79 -4.47 1.25
C ILE A 142 -3.27 -5.26 0.03
N ARG A 143 -2.98 -6.56 0.02
CA ARG A 143 -3.42 -7.50 -1.02
C ARG A 143 -3.54 -8.92 -0.46
N ALA A 144 -4.20 -9.80 -1.20
CA ALA A 144 -4.18 -11.23 -0.89
C ALA A 144 -2.80 -11.84 -1.19
N GLN A 145 -2.35 -12.73 -0.31
CA GLN A 145 -1.04 -13.38 -0.36
C GLN A 145 -1.21 -14.89 -0.11
N ASP A 146 -1.93 -15.55 -1.03
CA ASP A 146 -2.28 -16.97 -0.92
C ASP A 146 -1.03 -17.85 -0.76
N GLY A 147 -1.09 -18.79 0.16
CA GLY A 147 0.02 -19.70 0.46
C GLY A 147 1.07 -19.18 1.42
N ARG A 148 1.02 -17.92 1.87
CA ARG A 148 2.02 -17.40 2.82
C ARG A 148 1.88 -18.02 4.22
N ILE A 149 3.00 -18.03 4.94
CA ILE A 149 3.05 -18.39 6.37
C ILE A 149 2.52 -17.21 7.20
N VAL A 150 1.71 -17.51 8.22
CA VAL A 150 1.29 -16.57 9.26
C VAL A 150 1.61 -17.21 10.61
N THR A 151 2.17 -16.44 11.53
CA THR A 151 2.62 -16.95 12.84
C THR A 151 2.15 -16.03 13.94
N ASP A 152 1.34 -16.57 14.85
CA ASP A 152 0.85 -15.91 16.07
C ASP A 152 0.21 -14.54 15.82
N THR A 153 -0.48 -14.34 14.70
CA THR A 153 -1.09 -13.05 14.35
C THR A 153 -2.53 -12.98 14.83
N ASP A 154 -2.91 -11.91 15.51
CA ASP A 154 -4.32 -11.66 15.85
C ASP A 154 -5.10 -11.19 14.62
N ILE A 155 -5.97 -12.06 14.12
CA ILE A 155 -6.90 -11.77 13.03
C ILE A 155 -8.36 -11.87 13.47
N SER A 156 -8.62 -11.84 14.78
CA SER A 156 -9.97 -11.90 15.37
C SER A 156 -10.88 -10.75 14.93
N LEU A 157 -10.29 -9.65 14.43
CA LEU A 157 -11.02 -8.57 13.76
C LEU A 157 -11.84 -9.06 12.57
N PHE A 158 -11.28 -10.00 11.81
CA PHE A 158 -11.85 -10.47 10.56
C PHE A 158 -12.41 -11.88 10.66
N LEU A 159 -11.98 -12.67 11.64
CA LEU A 159 -12.35 -14.07 11.75
C LEU A 159 -12.84 -14.39 13.16
N GLY A 160 -14.07 -14.87 13.25
CA GLY A 160 -14.62 -15.49 14.46
C GLY A 160 -14.12 -16.91 14.64
N SER A 161 -15.00 -17.83 15.06
CA SER A 161 -14.64 -19.24 15.26
C SER A 161 -14.23 -19.92 13.95
N LEU A 162 -12.96 -20.34 13.86
CA LEU A 162 -12.42 -21.01 12.68
C LEU A 162 -12.69 -22.52 12.70
N PRO A 163 -12.83 -23.17 11.52
CA PRO A 163 -12.89 -24.63 11.42
C PRO A 163 -11.70 -25.30 12.11
N GLY A 164 -11.97 -26.38 12.84
CA GLY A 164 -10.93 -27.09 13.60
C GLY A 164 -10.54 -26.44 14.93
N GLY A 165 -11.28 -25.43 15.39
CA GLY A 165 -11.07 -24.81 16.71
C GLY A 165 -9.81 -23.95 16.79
N LYS A 166 -9.29 -23.46 15.65
CA LYS A 166 -8.15 -22.55 15.63
C LYS A 166 -8.51 -21.24 16.31
N ASP A 167 -7.58 -20.73 17.11
CA ASP A 167 -7.71 -19.44 17.77
C ASP A 167 -7.40 -18.31 16.77
N ALA A 168 -8.32 -17.35 16.65
CA ALA A 168 -8.14 -16.18 15.79
C ALA A 168 -7.29 -15.10 16.45
N MET A 169 -7.12 -15.11 17.79
CA MET A 169 -6.27 -14.16 18.51
C MET A 169 -4.78 -14.49 18.39
N CYS A 170 -4.44 -15.76 18.17
CA CYS A 170 -3.06 -16.27 18.01
C CYS A 170 -2.95 -17.11 16.74
N PHE A 171 -3.44 -16.59 15.61
CA PHE A 171 -3.59 -17.39 14.39
C PHE A 171 -2.23 -17.75 13.77
N SER A 172 -2.05 -19.05 13.51
CA SER A 172 -0.87 -19.59 12.83
C SER A 172 -1.26 -20.58 11.73
N THR A 173 -0.57 -20.50 10.58
CA THR A 173 -0.70 -21.43 9.46
C THR A 173 0.52 -21.36 8.54
N GLU A 174 0.91 -22.49 7.95
CA GLU A 174 1.95 -22.53 6.91
C GLU A 174 1.40 -22.28 5.50
N ASN A 175 0.08 -22.27 5.35
CA ASN A 175 -0.62 -22.12 4.08
C ASN A 175 -1.89 -21.29 4.29
N ALA A 176 -1.76 -19.97 4.31
CA ALA A 176 -2.90 -19.06 4.46
C ALA A 176 -3.72 -18.98 3.17
N SER A 177 -5.04 -18.94 3.27
CA SER A 177 -5.90 -18.66 2.11
C SER A 177 -5.86 -17.17 1.76
N GLY A 178 -6.38 -16.78 0.60
CA GLY A 178 -6.47 -15.36 0.20
C GLY A 178 -7.07 -14.43 1.27
N SER A 179 -8.16 -14.82 1.95
CA SER A 179 -8.77 -13.98 2.99
C SER A 179 -8.00 -13.98 4.31
N THR A 180 -7.48 -15.13 4.75
CA THR A 180 -6.73 -15.17 6.01
C THR A 180 -5.35 -14.51 5.88
N SER A 181 -4.71 -14.62 4.72
CA SER A 181 -3.46 -13.92 4.41
C SER A 181 -3.67 -12.40 4.37
N MET A 182 -4.76 -11.92 3.75
CA MET A 182 -5.08 -10.50 3.70
C MET A 182 -5.49 -9.94 5.07
N ALA A 183 -6.24 -10.70 5.88
CA ALA A 183 -6.55 -10.34 7.26
C ALA A 183 -5.29 -10.21 8.12
N ALA A 184 -4.36 -11.17 8.00
CA ALA A 184 -3.08 -11.12 8.67
C ALA A 184 -2.21 -9.95 8.17
N ASN A 185 -2.24 -9.65 6.87
CA ASN A 185 -1.54 -8.51 6.29
C ASN A 185 -2.03 -7.17 6.86
N ILE A 186 -3.34 -7.00 7.05
CA ILE A 186 -3.91 -5.81 7.71
C ILE A 186 -3.48 -5.77 9.18
N ALA A 187 -3.64 -6.87 9.92
CA ALA A 187 -3.26 -6.93 11.34
C ALA A 187 -1.78 -6.58 11.56
N GLU A 188 -0.88 -7.14 10.74
CA GLU A 188 0.55 -6.84 10.79
C GLU A 188 0.86 -5.39 10.42
N ALA A 189 0.18 -4.82 9.42
CA ALA A 189 0.33 -3.42 9.05
C ALA A 189 -0.08 -2.50 10.21
N LEU A 190 -1.20 -2.81 10.88
CA LEU A 190 -1.67 -2.07 12.05
C LEU A 190 -0.68 -2.17 13.22
N GLU A 191 -0.13 -3.37 13.45
CA GLU A 191 0.85 -3.64 14.51
C GLU A 191 2.12 -2.78 14.35
N VAL A 192 2.60 -2.58 13.11
CA VAL A 192 3.77 -1.73 12.82
C VAL A 192 3.44 -0.23 12.71
N GLY A 193 2.20 0.17 13.02
CA GLY A 193 1.80 1.57 13.12
C GLY A 193 1.28 2.20 11.82
N CYS A 194 0.82 1.41 10.86
CA CYS A 194 0.18 1.91 9.65
C CYS A 194 -1.02 2.83 9.95
N LYS A 195 -1.10 3.98 9.28
CA LYS A 195 -2.24 4.91 9.37
C LYS A 195 -3.05 5.03 8.08
N THR A 196 -2.64 4.38 7.00
CA THR A 196 -3.37 4.37 5.73
C THR A 196 -3.27 3.02 5.03
N LEU A 197 -4.41 2.35 4.82
CA LEU A 197 -4.49 1.13 4.02
C LEU A 197 -4.80 1.48 2.57
N LEU A 198 -3.94 1.07 1.64
CA LEU A 198 -4.14 1.21 0.19
C LEU A 198 -4.58 -0.13 -0.37
N ILE A 199 -5.74 -0.19 -1.01
CA ILE A 199 -6.36 -1.47 -1.41
C ILE A 199 -6.81 -1.39 -2.85
N ASP A 200 -6.42 -2.38 -3.66
CA ASP A 200 -7.01 -2.61 -4.98
C ASP A 200 -7.88 -3.86 -4.93
N ALA A 201 -9.16 -3.72 -5.27
CA ALA A 201 -10.09 -4.84 -5.30
C ALA A 201 -9.65 -5.95 -6.27
N ASP A 202 -8.92 -5.63 -7.33
CA ASP A 202 -8.47 -6.60 -8.33
C ASP A 202 -7.38 -7.55 -7.81
N SER A 203 -6.64 -7.16 -6.75
CA SER A 203 -5.61 -7.98 -6.10
C SER A 203 -5.98 -8.45 -4.69
N SER A 204 -7.25 -8.30 -4.31
CA SER A 204 -7.76 -8.58 -2.96
C SER A 204 -8.62 -9.85 -2.91
N ALA A 205 -8.80 -10.38 -1.70
CA ALA A 205 -9.77 -11.43 -1.46
C ALA A 205 -11.19 -10.83 -1.35
N THR A 206 -12.03 -11.05 -2.35
CA THR A 206 -13.38 -10.44 -2.44
C THR A 206 -14.22 -10.70 -1.19
N ASN A 207 -14.15 -11.92 -0.65
CA ASN A 207 -14.87 -12.32 0.56
C ASN A 207 -14.39 -11.60 1.83
N LEU A 208 -13.16 -11.07 1.84
CA LEU A 208 -12.70 -10.20 2.91
C LEU A 208 -13.09 -8.74 2.64
N LEU A 209 -13.26 -8.28 1.40
CA LEU A 209 -13.61 -6.87 1.13
C LEU A 209 -15.07 -6.55 1.42
N VAL A 210 -15.98 -7.43 1.02
CA VAL A 210 -17.41 -7.21 1.07
C VAL A 210 -18.12 -8.54 1.23
N ARG A 211 -19.34 -8.50 1.77
CA ARG A 211 -20.19 -9.68 1.91
C ARG A 211 -21.36 -9.59 0.95
N ASP A 212 -21.67 -10.69 0.27
CA ASP A 212 -22.82 -10.75 -0.64
C ASP A 212 -24.08 -11.15 0.13
N GLU A 213 -25.14 -10.35 0.00
CA GLU A 213 -26.42 -10.57 0.71
C GLU A 213 -27.05 -11.94 0.39
N ARG A 214 -26.97 -12.41 -0.87
CA ARG A 214 -27.52 -13.73 -1.23
C ARG A 214 -26.71 -14.85 -0.61
N MET A 215 -25.39 -14.66 -0.52
CA MET A 215 -24.50 -15.59 0.16
C MET A 215 -24.83 -15.67 1.66
N GLN A 216 -25.20 -14.56 2.31
CA GLN A 216 -25.64 -14.55 3.71
C GLN A 216 -26.93 -15.35 3.94
N ILE A 217 -27.88 -15.26 3.01
CA ILE A 217 -29.13 -16.03 3.08
C ILE A 217 -28.84 -17.53 2.98
N LEU A 218 -27.88 -17.92 2.12
CA LEU A 218 -27.52 -19.31 1.89
C LEU A 218 -26.58 -19.88 2.97
N ILE A 219 -25.62 -19.10 3.46
CA ILE A 219 -24.68 -19.46 4.54
C ILE A 219 -24.93 -18.54 5.73
N GLN A 220 -25.74 -19.04 6.67
CA GLN A 220 -26.12 -18.30 7.88
C GLN A 220 -24.95 -18.07 8.85
N HIS A 221 -23.93 -18.95 8.82
CA HIS A 221 -22.76 -18.87 9.68
C HIS A 221 -21.48 -18.74 8.85
N GLU A 222 -21.16 -17.52 8.44
CA GLU A 222 -19.86 -17.19 7.87
C GLU A 222 -19.00 -16.54 8.96
N PRO A 223 -17.87 -17.14 9.36
CA PRO A 223 -17.05 -16.63 10.45
C PRO A 223 -16.29 -15.35 10.08
N THR A 224 -16.31 -14.96 8.79
CA THR A 224 -15.53 -13.83 8.29
C THR A 224 -16.31 -12.53 8.41
N ALA A 225 -15.80 -11.58 9.20
CA ALA A 225 -16.21 -10.19 9.16
C ALA A 225 -15.51 -9.49 7.98
N PRO A 226 -16.24 -8.91 7.02
CA PRO A 226 -15.63 -8.23 5.89
C PRO A 226 -15.02 -6.89 6.32
N LEU A 227 -14.00 -6.42 5.62
CA LEU A 227 -13.32 -5.15 5.86
C LEU A 227 -14.30 -3.97 5.88
N ILE A 228 -15.32 -3.98 5.04
CA ILE A 228 -16.35 -2.95 5.02
C ILE A 228 -17.05 -2.74 6.38
N SER A 229 -17.21 -3.79 7.21
CA SER A 229 -17.83 -3.66 8.52
C SER A 229 -16.88 -3.12 9.60
N VAL A 230 -15.56 -3.13 9.36
CA VAL A 230 -14.57 -2.69 10.35
C VAL A 230 -13.81 -1.43 9.95
N ALA A 231 -13.85 -1.04 8.67
CA ALA A 231 -13.12 0.11 8.15
C ALA A 231 -13.45 1.42 8.89
N ARG A 232 -14.71 1.62 9.29
CA ARG A 232 -15.12 2.77 10.09
C ARG A 232 -14.51 2.75 11.49
N ALA A 233 -14.57 1.60 12.17
CA ALA A 233 -13.96 1.41 13.48
C ALA A 233 -12.45 1.66 13.46
N LEU A 234 -11.76 1.19 12.41
CA LEU A 234 -10.32 1.44 12.20
C LEU A 234 -10.02 2.94 12.10
N TYR A 235 -10.88 3.69 11.41
CA TYR A 235 -10.72 5.14 11.31
C TYR A 235 -11.07 5.86 12.60
N ASP A 236 -12.26 5.65 13.16
CA ASP A 236 -12.78 6.40 14.29
C ASP A 236 -11.99 6.11 15.59
N ASN A 237 -11.59 4.85 15.81
CA ASN A 237 -10.93 4.44 17.05
C ASN A 237 -9.40 4.54 16.96
N HIS A 238 -8.80 4.40 15.77
CA HIS A 238 -7.33 4.30 15.60
C HIS A 238 -6.72 5.30 14.60
N GLY A 239 -7.56 6.09 13.94
CA GLY A 239 -7.16 7.09 12.95
C GLY A 239 -6.62 6.48 11.66
N VAL A 240 -6.93 5.21 11.38
CA VAL A 240 -6.44 4.47 10.21
C VAL A 240 -7.40 4.67 9.04
N SER A 241 -6.92 5.32 7.99
CA SER A 241 -7.69 5.62 6.79
C SER A 241 -7.66 4.45 5.80
N THR A 242 -8.66 4.36 4.93
CA THR A 242 -8.73 3.36 3.86
C THR A 242 -8.90 4.04 2.52
N VAL A 243 -8.02 3.76 1.56
CA VAL A 243 -8.18 4.15 0.16
C VAL A 243 -8.40 2.88 -0.67
N LEU A 244 -9.62 2.71 -1.17
CA LEU A 244 -10.05 1.53 -1.91
C LEU A 244 -10.28 1.86 -3.39
N VAL A 245 -9.55 1.20 -4.29
CA VAL A 245 -9.89 1.15 -5.71
C VAL A 245 -10.83 -0.02 -5.96
N VAL A 246 -11.98 0.25 -6.59
CA VAL A 246 -12.95 -0.78 -6.94
C VAL A 246 -13.78 -0.40 -8.16
N GLY A 247 -13.95 -1.33 -9.10
CA GLY A 247 -14.78 -1.10 -10.29
C GLY A 247 -16.27 -0.94 -9.97
N GLY A 248 -16.80 -1.84 -9.14
CA GLY A 248 -18.18 -1.78 -8.63
C GLY A 248 -18.16 -1.54 -7.12
N PRO A 249 -18.46 -0.32 -6.63
CA PRO A 249 -18.25 0.03 -5.22
C PRO A 249 -19.24 -0.65 -4.28
N ARG A 250 -20.41 -1.11 -4.78
CA ARG A 250 -21.41 -1.84 -3.99
C ARG A 250 -21.71 -1.10 -2.68
N ASP A 251 -21.72 -1.81 -1.56
CA ASP A 251 -22.00 -1.27 -0.24
C ASP A 251 -20.93 -0.31 0.28
N TRP A 252 -19.73 -0.25 -0.31
CA TRP A 252 -18.70 0.70 0.13
C TRP A 252 -19.15 2.15 -0.01
N LEU A 253 -20.13 2.44 -0.87
CA LEU A 253 -20.74 3.77 -0.97
C LEU A 253 -21.43 4.19 0.33
N ALA A 254 -21.91 3.25 1.14
CA ALA A 254 -22.61 3.54 2.39
C ALA A 254 -21.64 4.02 3.49
N VAL A 255 -20.41 3.48 3.49
CA VAL A 255 -19.40 3.80 4.50
C VAL A 255 -18.37 4.83 4.03
N ALA A 256 -18.36 5.24 2.76
CA ALA A 256 -17.33 6.15 2.23
C ALA A 256 -17.52 7.61 2.70
N ASP A 257 -16.44 8.22 3.19
CA ASP A 257 -16.39 9.67 3.43
C ASP A 257 -16.24 10.44 2.12
N GLN A 258 -15.47 9.86 1.18
CA GLN A 258 -15.15 10.45 -0.12
C GLN A 258 -15.29 9.38 -1.22
N VAL A 259 -16.01 9.73 -2.30
CA VAL A 259 -16.12 8.89 -3.50
C VAL A 259 -15.58 9.65 -4.70
N ILE A 260 -14.52 9.13 -5.29
CA ILE A 260 -13.85 9.69 -6.48
C ILE A 260 -14.17 8.79 -7.67
N LEU A 261 -14.82 9.34 -8.69
CA LEU A 261 -15.07 8.65 -9.96
C LEU A 261 -13.97 9.02 -10.95
N MET A 262 -13.24 8.00 -11.42
CA MET A 262 -12.29 8.10 -12.52
C MET A 262 -13.02 7.87 -13.85
N ASP A 263 -13.07 8.92 -14.68
CA ASP A 263 -13.56 8.84 -16.05
C ASP A 263 -12.53 9.39 -17.02
N SER A 264 -12.13 8.57 -18.00
CA SER A 264 -11.15 8.97 -19.02
C SER A 264 -9.89 9.61 -18.41
N TYR A 265 -9.37 9.02 -17.34
CA TYR A 265 -8.19 9.47 -16.57
C TYR A 265 -8.37 10.78 -15.78
N VAL A 266 -9.60 11.28 -15.68
CA VAL A 266 -9.93 12.49 -14.91
C VAL A 266 -10.75 12.11 -13.68
N PRO A 267 -10.31 12.46 -12.45
CA PRO A 267 -11.08 12.28 -11.24
C PRO A 267 -12.22 13.31 -11.15
N SER A 268 -13.33 12.90 -10.55
CA SER A 268 -14.46 13.75 -10.16
C SER A 268 -14.96 13.33 -8.77
N LEU A 269 -15.36 14.30 -7.95
CA LEU A 269 -15.90 14.02 -6.62
C LEU A 269 -17.40 13.75 -6.74
N VAL A 270 -17.82 12.50 -6.55
CA VAL A 270 -19.22 12.06 -6.69
C VAL A 270 -19.84 11.61 -5.36
N THR A 271 -19.37 12.19 -4.26
CA THR A 271 -19.78 11.76 -2.90
C THR A 271 -21.25 12.06 -2.62
N LYS A 272 -21.80 13.15 -3.17
CA LYS A 272 -23.21 13.51 -2.96
C LYS A 272 -24.12 12.53 -3.69
N GLU A 273 -23.78 12.24 -4.93
CA GLU A 273 -24.45 11.29 -5.82
C GLU A 273 -24.41 9.89 -5.21
N ALA A 274 -23.26 9.47 -4.67
CA ALA A 274 -23.14 8.20 -3.95
C ALA A 274 -24.08 8.11 -2.75
N ARG A 275 -24.19 9.18 -1.94
CA ARG A 275 -25.12 9.24 -0.80
C ARG A 275 -26.58 9.19 -1.24
N GLU A 276 -26.93 9.80 -2.37
CA GLU A 276 -28.27 9.71 -2.94
C GLU A 276 -28.61 8.29 -3.39
N ILE A 277 -27.67 7.58 -4.02
CA ILE A 277 -27.83 6.17 -4.41
C ILE A 277 -28.08 5.29 -3.17
N VAL A 278 -27.32 5.47 -2.10
CA VAL A 278 -27.49 4.73 -0.84
C VAL A 278 -28.85 5.00 -0.19
N ARG A 279 -29.38 6.23 -0.30
CA ARG A 279 -30.75 6.55 0.18
C ARG A 279 -31.83 5.85 -0.65
N LEU A 280 -31.63 5.72 -1.96
CA LEU A 280 -32.57 5.03 -2.86
C LEU A 280 -32.51 3.51 -2.72
N ARG A 281 -31.34 2.98 -2.36
CA ARG A 281 -31.08 1.56 -2.14
C ARG A 281 -30.29 1.40 -0.86
N ALA A 282 -31.01 1.17 0.23
CA ALA A 282 -30.42 0.99 1.54
C ALA A 282 -29.38 -0.14 1.51
N SER A 283 -28.25 0.10 2.17
CA SER A 283 -27.24 -0.91 2.41
C SER A 283 -27.55 -1.61 3.74
N ASN A 284 -27.28 -2.91 3.80
CA ASN A 284 -27.44 -3.73 5.01
C ASN A 284 -26.10 -3.94 5.73
N VAL A 285 -25.09 -3.10 5.47
CA VAL A 285 -23.82 -3.16 6.19
C VAL A 285 -24.06 -2.83 7.65
N VAL A 286 -23.66 -3.76 8.51
CA VAL A 286 -23.57 -3.55 9.95
C VAL A 286 -22.12 -3.16 10.24
N GLU A 287 -21.92 -1.93 10.68
CA GLU A 287 -20.61 -1.42 11.10
C GLU A 287 -20.32 -1.85 12.55
N ASN A 288 -19.08 -2.22 12.82
CA ASN A 288 -18.64 -2.53 14.18
C ASN A 288 -18.29 -1.22 14.90
N ASP A 289 -18.84 -1.02 16.10
CA ASP A 289 -18.61 0.23 16.85
C ASP A 289 -17.23 0.30 17.54
N VAL A 290 -16.65 -0.86 17.86
CA VAL A 290 -15.44 -0.94 18.70
C VAL A 290 -14.40 -1.84 18.08
N TYR A 291 -13.16 -1.35 18.06
CA TYR A 291 -11.97 -2.16 17.76
C TYR A 291 -10.97 -2.03 18.90
N ALA A 292 -10.66 -3.16 19.55
CA ALA A 292 -9.54 -3.28 20.46
C ALA A 292 -8.35 -3.87 19.70
N THR A 293 -7.23 -3.14 19.65
CA THR A 293 -5.97 -3.73 19.24
C THR A 293 -5.47 -4.57 20.41
N ASN A 294 -5.30 -5.87 20.19
CA ASN A 294 -4.46 -6.65 21.09
C ASN A 294 -3.01 -6.17 20.87
N GLY A 295 -2.25 -6.02 21.95
CA GLY A 295 -0.94 -5.37 21.94
C GLY A 295 0.07 -6.01 20.96
N SER A 296 1.22 -5.38 20.81
CA SER A 296 2.28 -5.87 19.91
C SER A 296 2.80 -7.24 20.34
N ARG A 297 3.06 -8.10 19.35
CA ARG A 297 3.63 -9.43 19.55
C ARG A 297 5.11 -9.33 19.91
N SER A 298 5.57 -10.28 20.71
CA SER A 298 6.99 -10.47 20.98
C SER A 298 7.59 -11.40 19.93
N VAL A 299 8.27 -10.83 18.94
CA VAL A 299 8.90 -11.61 17.86
C VAL A 299 10.26 -12.15 18.33
N ALA A 300 10.41 -13.47 18.36
CA ALA A 300 11.70 -14.13 18.56
C ALA A 300 12.17 -14.77 17.24
N LEU A 301 13.22 -14.20 16.64
CA LEU A 301 13.78 -14.66 15.37
C LEU A 301 14.86 -15.75 15.54
N ARG A 302 14.92 -16.42 16.71
CA ARG A 302 15.95 -17.42 16.98
C ARG A 302 15.72 -18.68 16.16
N GLY A 303 16.76 -19.15 15.46
CA GLY A 303 16.75 -20.44 14.77
C GLY A 303 16.10 -20.45 13.38
N ILE A 304 15.83 -19.29 12.78
CA ILE A 304 15.26 -19.17 11.42
C ILE A 304 16.29 -19.35 10.28
N GLY A 305 17.55 -19.66 10.63
CA GLY A 305 18.64 -19.87 9.68
C GLY A 305 19.49 -18.62 9.42
N GLU A 306 20.56 -18.78 8.65
CA GLU A 306 21.43 -17.69 8.20
C GLU A 306 20.87 -17.11 6.90
N PHE A 307 20.88 -15.79 6.71
CA PHE A 307 20.32 -15.14 5.51
C PHE A 307 21.43 -14.76 4.51
N ASP A 308 21.25 -15.05 3.21
CA ASP A 308 22.21 -14.64 2.18
C ASP A 308 21.93 -13.21 1.69
N THR A 309 22.41 -12.23 2.45
CA THR A 309 22.28 -10.80 2.16
C THR A 309 22.77 -10.40 0.77
N ARG A 310 23.74 -11.13 0.18
CA ARG A 310 24.28 -10.79 -1.15
C ARG A 310 23.27 -11.11 -2.24
N LYS A 311 22.49 -12.17 -2.07
CA LYS A 311 21.47 -12.62 -3.03
C LYS A 311 20.09 -12.01 -2.81
N ALA A 312 19.86 -11.31 -1.71
CA ALA A 312 18.63 -10.57 -1.48
C ALA A 312 18.27 -9.67 -2.69
N SER A 313 16.99 -9.74 -3.06
CA SER A 313 16.35 -9.07 -4.19
C SER A 313 15.02 -8.46 -3.74
N THR A 314 14.40 -7.63 -4.57
CA THR A 314 13.08 -7.06 -4.27
C THR A 314 11.97 -8.11 -4.17
N THR A 315 12.21 -9.34 -4.65
CA THR A 315 11.22 -10.42 -4.66
C THR A 315 11.53 -11.55 -3.68
N SER A 316 12.77 -11.68 -3.20
CA SER A 316 13.11 -12.70 -2.21
C SER A 316 14.39 -12.43 -1.43
N ILE A 317 14.44 -12.97 -0.20
CA ILE A 317 15.65 -13.08 0.62
C ILE A 317 15.93 -14.57 0.84
N PRO A 318 17.01 -15.11 0.25
CA PRO A 318 17.37 -16.52 0.45
C PRO A 318 17.84 -16.78 1.88
N ILE A 319 17.43 -17.92 2.43
CA ILE A 319 17.96 -18.47 3.68
C ILE A 319 18.98 -19.54 3.30
N GLU A 320 20.20 -19.45 3.83
CA GLU A 320 21.23 -20.44 3.62
C GLU A 320 20.80 -21.77 4.25
N THR A 321 20.41 -22.72 3.40
CA THR A 321 20.22 -24.12 3.80
C THR A 321 21.52 -24.89 3.54
N ALA A 322 21.84 -25.83 4.43
CA ALA A 322 23.01 -26.69 4.24
C ALA A 322 22.92 -27.41 2.87
N LYS A 323 23.91 -27.18 2.00
CA LYS A 323 24.04 -27.81 0.66
C LYS A 323 23.76 -29.31 0.73
N ARG A 324 22.70 -29.83 0.09
CA ARG A 324 22.50 -31.26 -0.25
C ARG A 324 21.31 -31.48 -1.20
N ASP A 325 21.35 -32.62 -1.91
CA ASP A 325 20.57 -32.97 -3.11
C ASP A 325 19.05 -32.77 -3.02
N ILE A 326 18.54 -31.93 -3.93
CA ILE A 326 17.12 -31.56 -4.11
C ILE A 326 16.32 -32.68 -4.82
N VAL A 327 17.00 -33.56 -5.56
CA VAL A 327 16.36 -34.55 -6.45
C VAL A 327 15.58 -35.62 -5.69
N HIS A 328 15.90 -35.88 -4.43
CA HIS A 328 15.33 -36.99 -3.67
C HIS A 328 14.42 -36.58 -2.50
N ASP A 329 14.35 -35.30 -2.14
CA ASP A 329 13.52 -34.83 -1.03
C ASP A 329 13.06 -33.37 -1.23
N SER A 330 11.81 -33.19 -1.66
CA SER A 330 11.21 -31.87 -1.88
C SER A 330 10.96 -31.08 -0.59
N SER A 331 10.98 -31.73 0.58
CA SER A 331 10.93 -31.03 1.89
C SER A 331 12.23 -30.27 2.21
N ARG A 332 13.25 -30.37 1.33
CA ARG A 332 14.59 -29.77 1.49
C ARG A 332 14.94 -28.73 0.42
N ALA A 333 13.93 -28.19 -0.28
CA ALA A 333 14.13 -27.08 -1.19
C ALA A 333 14.75 -25.87 -0.44
N PRO A 334 15.60 -25.05 -1.10
CA PRO A 334 16.13 -23.83 -0.48
C PRO A 334 14.97 -22.97 0.01
N SER A 335 14.95 -22.70 1.30
CA SER A 335 13.96 -21.82 1.92
C SER A 335 14.31 -20.37 1.60
N GLU A 336 13.31 -19.59 1.23
CA GLU A 336 13.46 -18.15 1.04
C GLU A 336 12.30 -17.41 1.68
N VAL A 337 12.55 -16.19 2.12
CA VAL A 337 11.48 -15.24 2.44
C VAL A 337 11.02 -14.64 1.12
N ASN A 338 9.82 -15.00 0.70
CA ASN A 338 9.20 -14.44 -0.51
C ASN A 338 8.69 -13.02 -0.23
N LEU A 339 9.14 -12.06 -1.02
CA LEU A 339 8.80 -10.63 -0.93
C LEU A 339 8.00 -10.15 -2.15
N HIS A 340 7.63 -11.04 -3.07
CA HIS A 340 6.97 -10.70 -4.34
C HIS A 340 5.66 -9.94 -4.15
N SER A 341 4.99 -10.14 -3.01
CA SER A 341 3.74 -9.50 -2.66
C SER A 341 3.90 -8.21 -1.83
N ILE A 342 5.12 -7.71 -1.67
CA ILE A 342 5.43 -6.41 -1.03
C ILE A 342 5.77 -5.41 -2.13
N ASP A 343 4.74 -4.90 -2.80
CA ASP A 343 4.86 -4.06 -3.99
C ASP A 343 5.64 -2.74 -3.72
N GLN A 344 5.60 -2.25 -2.48
CA GLN A 344 6.32 -1.06 -2.02
C GLN A 344 7.82 -1.27 -1.79
N LEU A 345 8.35 -2.49 -1.93
CA LEU A 345 9.79 -2.77 -1.83
C LEU A 345 10.49 -2.60 -3.20
N VAL A 346 10.71 -1.35 -3.58
CA VAL A 346 11.14 -0.99 -4.95
C VAL A 346 12.64 -1.09 -5.24
N GLU A 347 13.49 -1.25 -4.22
CA GLU A 347 14.95 -1.26 -4.39
C GLU A 347 15.62 -2.46 -3.74
N ARG A 348 16.58 -3.06 -4.48
CA ARG A 348 17.42 -4.14 -3.97
C ARG A 348 18.22 -3.75 -2.73
N GLY A 349 18.63 -2.48 -2.63
CA GLY A 349 19.33 -1.97 -1.44
C GLY A 349 18.51 -2.16 -0.16
N ARG A 350 17.20 -1.88 -0.22
CA ARG A 350 16.29 -2.06 0.92
C ARG A 350 16.08 -3.52 1.28
N ALA A 351 15.92 -4.40 0.28
CA ALA A 351 15.84 -5.84 0.53
C ALA A 351 17.09 -6.38 1.23
N LYS A 352 18.28 -5.88 0.84
CA LYS A 352 19.55 -6.20 1.51
C LYS A 352 19.58 -5.68 2.95
N SER A 353 19.11 -4.46 3.19
CA SER A 353 19.00 -3.91 4.56
C SER A 353 18.08 -4.78 5.43
N VAL A 354 16.91 -5.16 4.92
CA VAL A 354 15.99 -6.08 5.62
C VAL A 354 16.66 -7.41 5.92
N SER A 355 17.32 -8.02 4.92
CA SER A 355 18.07 -9.27 5.12
C SER A 355 19.15 -9.14 6.21
N SER A 356 19.86 -8.02 6.25
CA SER A 356 20.90 -7.78 7.27
C SER A 356 20.30 -7.57 8.66
N TRP A 357 19.13 -6.93 8.77
CA TRP A 357 18.42 -6.81 10.05
C TRP A 357 17.91 -8.16 10.54
N LEU A 358 17.36 -8.99 9.65
CA LEU A 358 16.93 -10.35 9.99
C LEU A 358 18.10 -11.20 10.47
N GLU A 359 19.24 -11.14 9.78
CA GLU A 359 20.48 -11.81 10.19
C GLU A 359 20.98 -11.32 11.56
N HIS A 360 20.91 -10.01 11.82
CA HIS A 360 21.31 -9.45 13.11
C HIS A 360 20.39 -9.88 14.26
N LEU A 361 19.07 -9.96 14.02
CA LEU A 361 18.08 -10.36 15.03
C LEU A 361 18.03 -11.88 15.26
N ALA A 362 18.48 -12.67 14.29
CA ALA A 362 18.54 -14.13 14.41
C ALA A 362 19.75 -14.62 15.24
N ASN A 363 20.81 -13.82 15.31
CA ASN A 363 22.06 -14.08 16.05
C ASN A 363 22.05 -13.53 17.48
#